data_AF-A0A6P0R3W7-F1
#
_entry.id   AF-A0A6P0R3W7-F1
#
_cell.length_a   1.000
_cell.length_b   1.000
_cell.length_c   1.000
_cell.angle_alpha   90.00
_cell.angle_beta   90.00
_cell.angle_gamma   90.00
#
_symmetry.space_group_name_H-M   'P 1'
#
loop_
_entity.id
_entity.type
_entity.pdbx_description
1 polymer ?
#
loop_
_entity_poly.entity_id
_entity_poly.type
_entity_poly.pdbx_seq_one_letter_code
_entity_poly.pdbx_strand_id
1 'polypeptide(L)'
;MKSKSYVIWNNKGGVGKSTICFHLATVYAAKNPDKDIVVIDMCPQANVSMMLLGGGNSGEEKVEKLISEETPKSVVGYMTDSIINNFSTRNLQDFLVKVNSHNDRLSSNLFLLCGDGNLELIAPLLADRANATPLSQSDKPWDKVHSILKDVTDNAINKDRETVFFIDTNPSFSIYTQIAIISGEKLIIPINADDSSRVAISALFNLIYGSGNVHPVYGNYAFSARLDKNKMRRPIIHLLLGNRFTQRVGAAHAFKALSEETATAMHREYKKAPARFSNYCNGSDPLDFNEFHKQYVFELRDFNSAGVVAANQGLPLNEIPDQRKYEVYGQSIQVSKEQGELCKEVIEDLANKL
;
A
#
# COMPACT_ATOMS: atom_id res chain seq x y z
N MET A 1 4.54 18.65 12.01
CA MET A 1 5.67 18.02 11.28
C MET A 1 5.16 17.53 9.93
N LYS A 2 6.01 17.35 8.91
CA LYS A 2 5.55 16.85 7.60
C LYS A 2 5.27 15.35 7.69
N SER A 3 4.07 14.92 7.33
CA SER A 3 3.71 13.50 7.24
C SER A 3 4.39 12.82 6.04
N LYS A 4 4.67 11.53 6.13
CA LYS A 4 5.13 10.69 5.01
C LYS A 4 4.03 9.71 4.63
N SER A 5 3.81 9.46 3.34
CA SER A 5 2.85 8.45 2.90
C SER A 5 3.39 7.52 1.81
N TYR A 6 3.25 6.22 2.04
CA TYR A 6 3.69 5.13 1.17
C TYR A 6 2.47 4.34 0.68
N VAL A 7 2.21 4.39 -0.62
CA VAL A 7 1.18 3.56 -1.28
C VAL A 7 1.82 2.25 -1.71
N ILE A 8 1.21 1.12 -1.35
CA ILE A 8 1.65 -0.20 -1.79
C ILE A 8 0.69 -0.65 -2.89
N TRP A 9 1.09 -0.54 -4.16
CA TRP A 9 0.21 -0.91 -5.28
C TRP A 9 0.92 -1.62 -6.43
N ASN A 10 0.16 -2.53 -7.06
CA ASN A 10 0.44 -3.17 -8.33
C ASN A 10 -0.91 -3.61 -8.90
N ASN A 11 -1.12 -3.39 -10.21
CA ASN A 11 -2.34 -3.77 -10.93
C ASN A 11 -2.57 -5.29 -11.04
N LYS A 12 -1.62 -6.10 -10.56
CA LYS A 12 -1.73 -7.54 -10.46
C LYS A 12 -2.20 -7.99 -9.06
N GLY A 13 -3.17 -8.89 -9.03
CA GLY A 13 -3.61 -9.60 -7.81
C GLY A 13 -2.58 -10.62 -7.32
N GLY A 14 -2.58 -10.93 -6.02
CA GLY A 14 -1.75 -12.02 -5.47
C GLY A 14 -0.24 -11.75 -5.38
N VAL A 15 0.21 -10.50 -5.55
CA VAL A 15 1.63 -10.11 -5.35
C VAL A 15 2.01 -9.84 -3.88
N GLY A 16 1.04 -9.94 -2.95
CA GLY A 16 1.28 -9.79 -1.51
C GLY A 16 1.17 -8.36 -0.95
N LYS A 17 0.45 -7.44 -1.62
CA LYS A 17 0.28 -6.04 -1.18
C LYS A 17 -0.11 -5.90 0.30
N SER A 18 -1.25 -6.48 0.69
CA SER A 18 -1.76 -6.39 2.07
C SER A 18 -0.83 -7.04 3.10
N THR A 19 -0.23 -8.20 2.76
CA THR A 19 0.72 -8.90 3.63
C THR A 19 2.01 -8.10 3.83
N ILE A 20 2.53 -7.49 2.77
CA ILE A 20 3.71 -6.61 2.85
C ILE A 20 3.36 -5.36 3.65
N CYS A 21 2.19 -4.75 3.41
CA CYS A 21 1.71 -3.60 4.18
C CYS A 21 1.65 -3.92 5.69
N PHE A 22 1.06 -5.07 6.06
CA PHE A 22 1.00 -5.55 7.43
C PHE A 22 2.39 -5.66 8.08
N HIS A 23 3.30 -6.41 7.45
CA HIS A 23 4.64 -6.65 8.02
C HIS A 23 5.46 -5.37 8.11
N LEU A 24 5.38 -4.53 7.07
CA LEU A 24 6.10 -3.27 7.03
C LEU A 24 5.60 -2.29 8.09
N ALA A 25 4.28 -2.10 8.21
CA ALA A 25 3.72 -1.17 9.16
C ALA A 25 3.96 -1.59 10.62
N THR A 26 3.82 -2.89 10.92
CA THR A 26 4.04 -3.43 12.28
C THR A 26 5.50 -3.32 12.71
N VAL A 27 6.44 -3.72 11.86
CA VAL A 27 7.88 -3.60 12.16
C VAL A 27 8.31 -2.13 12.21
N TYR A 28 7.81 -1.29 11.31
CA TYR A 28 8.13 0.14 11.32
C TYR A 28 7.62 0.83 12.60
N ALA A 29 6.42 0.49 13.07
CA ALA A 29 5.86 1.00 14.32
C ALA A 29 6.71 0.61 15.54
N ALA A 30 7.13 -0.67 15.61
CA ALA A 30 7.98 -1.17 16.69
C ALA A 30 9.35 -0.47 16.72
N LYS A 31 9.93 -0.16 15.56
CA LYS A 31 11.24 0.51 15.44
C LYS A 31 11.19 2.02 15.67
N ASN A 32 10.02 2.65 15.56
CA ASN A 32 9.84 4.10 15.65
C ASN A 32 8.77 4.47 16.71
N PRO A 33 8.99 4.18 18.01
CA PRO A 33 8.00 4.39 19.07
C PRO A 33 7.63 5.87 19.31
N ASP A 34 8.44 6.80 18.80
CA ASP A 34 8.24 8.25 18.84
C ASP A 34 7.34 8.77 17.71
N LYS A 35 7.01 7.94 16.71
CA LYS A 35 6.15 8.28 15.56
C LYS A 35 4.79 7.63 15.68
N ASP A 36 3.81 8.21 15.01
CA ASP A 36 2.48 7.60 14.84
C ASP A 36 2.41 6.95 13.46
N ILE A 37 2.06 5.67 13.43
CA ILE A 37 1.96 4.90 12.19
C ILE A 37 0.50 4.65 11.89
N VAL A 38 0.05 5.00 10.69
CA VAL A 38 -1.34 4.83 10.26
C VAL A 38 -1.38 3.92 9.05
N VAL A 39 -2.13 2.82 9.14
CA VAL A 39 -2.48 2.00 7.99
C VAL A 39 -3.83 2.44 7.46
N ILE A 40 -3.92 2.72 6.16
CA ILE A 40 -5.18 3.00 5.46
C ILE A 40 -5.44 1.84 4.51
N ASP A 41 -6.53 1.11 4.73
CA ASP A 41 -6.87 -0.06 3.92
C ASP A 41 -7.91 0.28 2.86
N MET A 42 -7.44 0.58 1.64
CA MET A 42 -8.29 0.87 0.47
C MET A 42 -8.53 -0.37 -0.39
N CYS A 43 -8.49 -1.56 0.23
CA CYS A 43 -8.87 -2.82 -0.39
C CYS A 43 -10.24 -3.26 0.17
N PRO A 44 -11.27 -3.47 -0.68
CA PRO A 44 -12.58 -3.94 -0.21
C PRO A 44 -12.54 -5.28 0.53
N GLN A 45 -11.50 -6.09 0.32
CA GLN A 45 -11.29 -7.36 1.01
C GLN A 45 -10.77 -7.20 2.44
N ALA A 46 -10.40 -5.99 2.86
CA ALA A 46 -9.94 -5.64 4.21
C ALA A 46 -8.81 -6.52 4.77
N ASN A 47 -7.96 -7.10 3.90
CA ASN A 47 -7.00 -8.13 4.29
C ASN A 47 -5.97 -7.61 5.31
N VAL A 48 -5.41 -6.42 5.10
CA VAL A 48 -4.45 -5.86 6.07
C VAL A 48 -5.15 -5.51 7.38
N SER A 49 -6.40 -5.04 7.33
CA SER A 49 -7.21 -4.78 8.53
C SER A 49 -7.43 -6.04 9.35
N MET A 50 -7.80 -7.16 8.71
CA MET A 50 -7.97 -8.45 9.39
C MET A 50 -6.66 -8.90 10.07
N MET A 51 -5.52 -8.81 9.38
CA MET A 51 -4.22 -9.18 9.97
C MET A 51 -3.88 -8.30 11.18
N LEU A 52 -4.05 -6.97 11.08
CA LEU A 52 -3.78 -6.03 12.16
C LEU A 52 -4.65 -6.27 13.39
N LEU A 53 -5.92 -6.60 13.19
CA LEU A 53 -6.89 -6.79 14.27
C LEU A 53 -6.84 -8.18 14.91
N GLY A 54 -5.87 -9.03 14.57
CA GLY A 54 -5.60 -10.30 15.24
C GLY A 54 -5.47 -11.50 14.31
N GLY A 55 -5.72 -11.31 13.01
CA GLY A 55 -5.62 -12.36 11.99
C GLY A 55 -6.71 -13.44 12.10
N GLY A 56 -6.78 -14.27 11.07
CA GLY A 56 -7.77 -15.35 10.96
C GLY A 56 -9.19 -14.86 11.20
N ASN A 57 -10.01 -15.71 11.83
CA ASN A 57 -11.41 -15.40 12.12
C ASN A 57 -11.56 -14.25 13.14
N SER A 58 -10.61 -14.12 14.08
CA SER A 58 -10.68 -13.04 15.09
C SER A 58 -10.54 -11.66 14.46
N GLY A 59 -9.66 -11.53 13.46
CA GLY A 59 -9.50 -10.31 12.68
C GLY A 59 -10.76 -9.98 11.88
N GLU A 60 -11.34 -10.98 11.20
CA GLU A 60 -12.57 -10.85 10.42
C GLU A 60 -13.75 -10.35 11.26
N GLU A 61 -14.05 -11.01 12.39
CA GLU A 61 -15.13 -10.61 13.30
C GLU A 61 -14.99 -9.15 13.79
N LYS A 62 -13.75 -8.71 14.05
CA LYS A 62 -13.48 -7.33 14.49
C LYS A 62 -13.66 -6.32 13.35
N VAL A 63 -13.25 -6.66 12.13
CA VAL A 63 -13.51 -5.82 10.95
C VAL A 63 -15.01 -5.64 10.75
N GLU A 64 -15.78 -6.74 10.77
CA GLU A 64 -17.25 -6.70 10.63
C GLU A 64 -17.91 -5.83 11.70
N LYS A 65 -17.44 -5.94 12.95
CA LYS A 65 -17.94 -5.11 14.06
C LYS A 65 -17.67 -3.63 13.82
N LEU A 66 -16.47 -3.25 13.40
CA LEU A 66 -16.09 -1.84 13.15
C LEU A 66 -16.89 -1.23 11.99
N ILE A 67 -17.16 -2.01 10.94
CA ILE A 67 -17.96 -1.59 9.78
C ILE A 67 -19.43 -1.42 10.17
N SER A 68 -19.93 -2.19 11.14
CA SER A 68 -21.33 -2.19 11.55
C SER A 68 -21.66 -1.19 12.68
N GLU A 69 -20.70 -0.39 13.14
CA GLU A 69 -20.95 0.68 14.12
C GLU A 69 -21.86 1.77 13.52
N GLU A 70 -22.61 2.49 14.36
CA GLU A 70 -23.47 3.62 13.92
C GLU A 70 -22.68 4.67 13.13
N THR A 71 -21.44 4.92 13.57
CA THR A 71 -20.40 5.60 12.78
C THR A 71 -19.34 4.56 12.42
N PRO A 72 -19.39 3.97 11.21
CA PRO A 72 -18.45 2.94 10.82
C PRO A 72 -17.01 3.42 10.94
N LYS A 73 -16.18 2.70 11.69
CA LYS A 73 -14.76 3.04 11.88
C LYS A 73 -13.91 2.51 10.74
N SER A 74 -14.24 2.97 9.54
CA SER A 74 -13.71 2.45 8.28
C SER A 74 -13.44 3.56 7.27
N VAL A 75 -12.74 3.22 6.20
CA VAL A 75 -12.53 4.10 5.04
C VAL A 75 -13.86 4.56 4.44
N VAL A 76 -14.89 3.71 4.40
CA VAL A 76 -16.22 4.08 3.89
C VAL A 76 -16.90 5.04 4.85
N GLY A 77 -16.86 4.78 6.16
CA GLY A 77 -17.39 5.71 7.17
C GLY A 77 -16.75 7.09 7.05
N TYR A 78 -15.43 7.15 6.97
CA TYR A 78 -14.69 8.41 6.77
C TYR A 78 -15.08 9.12 5.46
N MET A 79 -15.07 8.39 4.33
CA MET A 79 -15.34 8.97 3.02
C MET A 79 -16.77 9.49 2.91
N THR A 80 -17.74 8.76 3.46
CA THR A 80 -19.15 9.18 3.47
C THR A 80 -19.39 10.39 4.36
N ASP A 81 -18.81 10.44 5.57
CA ASP A 81 -18.83 11.64 6.43
C ASP A 81 -18.22 12.84 5.71
N SER A 82 -17.05 12.67 5.10
CA SER A 82 -16.38 13.74 4.36
C SER A 82 -17.26 14.28 3.24
N ILE A 83 -17.85 13.41 2.41
CA ILE A 83 -18.71 13.80 1.29
C ILE A 83 -19.98 14.51 1.75
N ILE A 84 -20.65 14.01 2.80
CA ILE A 84 -21.87 14.61 3.35
C ILE A 84 -21.58 16.01 3.90
N ASN A 85 -20.41 16.20 4.50
CA ASN A 85 -19.96 17.47 5.06
C ASN A 85 -19.12 18.29 4.06
N ASN A 86 -19.46 18.23 2.76
CA ASN A 86 -18.84 19.02 1.69
C ASN A 86 -17.32 18.85 1.57
N PHE A 87 -16.87 17.60 1.55
CA PHE A 87 -15.46 17.18 1.47
C PHE A 87 -14.61 17.68 2.65
N SER A 88 -15.22 17.77 3.82
CA SER A 88 -14.55 18.01 5.10
C SER A 88 -14.99 16.94 6.07
N THR A 89 -14.08 16.36 6.86
CA THR A 89 -14.49 15.51 7.98
C THR A 89 -14.74 16.36 9.22
N ARG A 90 -15.68 15.94 10.08
CA ARG A 90 -15.90 16.57 11.38
C ARG A 90 -14.76 16.28 12.35
N ASN A 91 -14.30 15.02 12.38
CA ASN A 91 -13.19 14.58 13.21
C ASN A 91 -12.61 13.25 12.69
N LEU A 92 -11.35 13.25 12.26
CA LEU A 92 -10.67 12.03 11.79
C LEU A 92 -10.58 10.95 12.88
N GLN A 93 -10.48 11.35 14.16
CA GLN A 93 -10.32 10.41 15.27
C GLN A 93 -11.54 9.50 15.48
N ASP A 94 -12.72 9.90 14.98
CA ASP A 94 -13.93 9.10 15.08
C ASP A 94 -13.84 7.83 14.21
N PHE A 95 -12.97 7.84 13.20
CA PHE A 95 -12.80 6.74 12.23
C PHE A 95 -11.51 5.93 12.43
N LEU A 96 -10.55 6.46 13.21
CA LEU A 96 -9.29 5.79 13.48
C LEU A 96 -9.42 4.75 14.59
N VAL A 97 -8.83 3.58 14.35
CA VAL A 97 -8.76 2.48 15.30
C VAL A 97 -7.35 2.39 15.85
N LYS A 98 -7.19 2.42 17.17
CA LYS A 98 -5.91 2.12 17.82
C LYS A 98 -5.70 0.62 17.80
N VAL A 99 -4.77 0.11 16.99
CA VAL A 99 -4.67 -1.33 16.70
C VAL A 99 -4.38 -2.14 17.98
N ASN A 100 -3.53 -1.62 18.86
CA ASN A 100 -3.16 -2.29 20.11
C ASN A 100 -4.35 -2.54 21.07
N SER A 101 -5.46 -1.78 20.99
CA SER A 101 -6.65 -2.06 21.81
C SER A 101 -7.44 -3.28 21.33
N HIS A 102 -7.15 -3.78 20.13
CA HIS A 102 -7.75 -4.96 19.54
C HIS A 102 -6.75 -6.13 19.40
N ASN A 103 -5.45 -5.83 19.35
CA ASN A 103 -4.36 -6.79 19.25
C ASN A 103 -3.17 -6.29 20.08
N ASP A 104 -3.11 -6.72 21.33
CA ASP A 104 -2.13 -6.27 22.34
C ASP A 104 -0.67 -6.65 22.00
N ARG A 105 -0.49 -7.53 21.01
CA ARG A 105 0.80 -7.96 20.46
C ARG A 105 1.40 -6.97 19.47
N LEU A 106 0.69 -5.91 19.09
CA LEU A 106 1.18 -4.87 18.16
C LEU A 106 1.47 -3.57 18.90
N SER A 107 2.39 -2.76 18.36
CA SER A 107 2.84 -1.52 19.01
C SER A 107 1.70 -0.51 19.25
N SER A 108 1.76 0.21 20.36
CA SER A 108 0.69 1.13 20.80
C SER A 108 0.56 2.41 19.96
N ASN A 109 1.55 2.70 19.11
CA ASN A 109 1.61 3.82 18.17
C ASN A 109 1.11 3.45 16.76
N LEU A 110 0.48 2.27 16.60
CA LEU A 110 -0.11 1.82 15.34
C LEU A 110 -1.62 2.06 15.32
N PHE A 111 -2.06 2.76 14.28
CA PHE A 111 -3.44 3.14 14.03
C PHE A 111 -3.91 2.59 12.68
N LEU A 112 -5.22 2.40 12.54
CA LEU A 112 -5.85 1.83 11.36
C LEU A 112 -7.07 2.65 10.96
N LEU A 113 -7.14 3.05 9.69
CA LEU A 113 -8.39 3.40 9.03
C LEU A 113 -8.87 2.13 8.28
N CYS A 114 -9.82 1.43 8.89
CA CYS A 114 -10.16 0.05 8.55
C CYS A 114 -10.73 -0.09 7.13
N GLY A 115 -10.41 -1.19 6.48
CA GLY A 115 -10.96 -1.57 5.18
C GLY A 115 -12.45 -1.90 5.29
N ASP A 116 -13.16 -1.78 4.18
CA ASP A 116 -14.61 -1.94 4.14
C ASP A 116 -15.08 -2.44 2.76
N GLY A 117 -15.79 -3.56 2.73
CA GLY A 117 -16.35 -4.14 1.51
C GLY A 117 -17.36 -3.23 0.80
N ASN A 118 -17.99 -2.31 1.53
CA ASN A 118 -18.93 -1.33 0.96
C ASN A 118 -18.25 -0.33 0.02
N LEU A 119 -16.91 -0.30 -0.07
CA LEU A 119 -16.19 0.42 -1.11
C LEU A 119 -16.70 0.08 -2.52
N GLU A 120 -17.03 -1.18 -2.78
CA GLU A 120 -17.57 -1.60 -4.09
C GLU A 120 -18.98 -1.03 -4.33
N LEU A 121 -19.79 -0.92 -3.28
CA LEU A 121 -21.15 -0.38 -3.35
C LEU A 121 -21.15 1.14 -3.58
N ILE A 122 -20.22 1.86 -2.95
CA ILE A 122 -20.13 3.33 -3.09
C ILE A 122 -19.31 3.76 -4.30
N ALA A 123 -18.56 2.87 -4.96
CA ALA A 123 -17.71 3.21 -6.09
C ALA A 123 -18.47 3.90 -7.25
N PRO A 124 -19.66 3.45 -7.68
CA PRO A 124 -20.45 4.17 -8.69
C PRO A 124 -20.84 5.58 -8.24
N LEU A 125 -21.26 5.73 -6.98
CA LEU A 125 -21.62 7.01 -6.36
C LEU A 125 -20.44 8.00 -6.30
N LEU A 126 -19.22 7.50 -6.07
CA LEU A 126 -18.00 8.30 -6.13
C LEU A 126 -17.69 8.71 -7.56
N ALA A 127 -17.86 7.81 -8.53
CA ALA A 127 -17.60 8.06 -9.94
C ALA A 127 -18.55 9.12 -10.51
N ASP A 128 -19.84 9.03 -10.19
CA ASP A 128 -20.84 10.02 -10.59
C ASP A 128 -20.52 11.40 -10.04
N ARG A 129 -20.16 11.48 -8.74
CA ARG A 129 -19.73 12.73 -8.11
C ARG A 129 -18.47 13.29 -8.75
N ALA A 130 -17.46 12.45 -9.02
CA ALA A 130 -16.21 12.89 -9.62
C ALA A 130 -16.39 13.41 -11.06
N ASN A 131 -17.40 12.91 -11.77
CA ASN A 131 -17.74 13.31 -13.14
C ASN A 131 -18.89 14.32 -13.21
N ALA A 132 -19.38 14.83 -12.09
CA ALA A 132 -20.44 15.82 -12.05
C ALA A 132 -20.02 17.09 -12.81
N THR A 133 -20.97 17.70 -13.51
CA THR A 133 -20.76 18.98 -14.20
C THR A 133 -20.41 20.06 -13.17
N PRO A 134 -19.23 20.70 -13.27
CA PRO A 134 -18.87 21.80 -12.39
C PRO A 134 -19.87 22.96 -12.45
N LEU A 135 -20.31 23.46 -11.30
CA LEU A 135 -21.21 24.62 -11.24
C LEU A 135 -20.49 25.95 -11.48
N SER A 136 -19.17 26.00 -11.27
CA SER A 136 -18.33 27.17 -11.47
C SER A 136 -16.87 26.76 -11.73
N GLN A 137 -16.01 27.72 -12.08
CA GLN A 137 -14.57 27.44 -12.26
C GLN A 137 -13.86 27.00 -10.96
N SER A 138 -14.40 27.38 -9.80
CA SER A 138 -13.85 26.98 -8.49
C SER A 138 -14.39 25.62 -8.03
N ASP A 139 -15.48 25.14 -8.63
CA ASP A 139 -16.02 23.83 -8.33
C ASP A 139 -15.23 22.76 -9.09
N LYS A 140 -14.55 21.88 -8.36
CA LYS A 140 -13.71 20.82 -8.93
C LYS A 140 -14.12 19.46 -8.38
N PRO A 141 -15.22 18.86 -8.87
CA PRO A 141 -15.75 17.61 -8.32
C PRO A 141 -14.75 16.46 -8.39
N TRP A 142 -14.01 16.35 -9.51
CA TRP A 142 -12.97 15.33 -9.66
C TRP A 142 -11.89 15.47 -8.60
N ASP A 143 -11.31 16.67 -8.43
CA ASP A 143 -10.26 16.95 -7.45
C ASP A 143 -10.74 16.69 -6.03
N LYS A 144 -11.96 17.13 -5.70
CA LYS A 144 -12.58 16.93 -4.38
C LYS A 144 -12.69 15.46 -4.03
N VAL A 145 -13.27 14.64 -4.92
CA VAL A 145 -13.39 13.18 -4.70
C VAL A 145 -12.02 12.51 -4.60
N HIS A 146 -11.09 12.87 -5.48
CA HIS A 146 -9.75 12.27 -5.52
C HIS A 146 -8.83 12.73 -4.39
N SER A 147 -9.18 13.79 -3.68
CA SER A 147 -8.41 14.33 -2.55
C SER A 147 -8.94 13.91 -1.18
N ILE A 148 -10.05 13.18 -1.08
CA ILE A 148 -10.69 12.81 0.20
C ILE A 148 -9.66 12.21 1.19
N LEU A 149 -8.84 11.26 0.76
CA LEU A 149 -7.78 10.70 1.62
C LEU A 149 -6.48 11.50 1.60
N LYS A 150 -6.27 12.34 0.59
CA LYS A 150 -5.08 13.19 0.52
C LYS A 150 -5.06 14.14 1.71
N ASP A 151 -6.22 14.67 2.08
CA ASP A 151 -6.39 15.56 3.24
C ASP A 151 -6.05 14.85 4.57
N VAL A 152 -6.27 13.53 4.66
CA VAL A 152 -5.80 12.72 5.79
C VAL A 152 -4.28 12.66 5.78
N THR A 153 -3.68 12.25 4.66
CA THR A 153 -2.24 11.98 4.57
C THR A 153 -1.35 13.22 4.63
N ASP A 154 -1.89 14.39 4.32
CA ASP A 154 -1.17 15.66 4.39
C ASP A 154 -1.07 16.21 5.81
N ASN A 155 -1.89 15.70 6.73
CA ASN A 155 -1.95 16.13 8.12
C ASN A 155 -1.42 15.04 9.06
N ALA A 156 -0.76 15.46 10.14
CA ALA A 156 -0.40 14.53 11.20
C ALA A 156 -1.64 14.26 12.07
N ILE A 157 -1.84 13.02 12.52
CA ILE A 157 -2.96 12.68 13.41
C ILE A 157 -2.75 13.24 14.83
N ASN A 158 -1.50 13.55 15.16
CA ASN A 158 -1.07 14.24 16.37
C ASN A 158 -0.08 15.36 15.98
N LYS A 159 -0.30 16.58 16.47
CA LYS A 159 0.54 17.74 16.11
C LYS A 159 1.98 17.63 16.60
N ASP A 160 2.19 16.88 17.68
CA ASP A 160 3.48 16.79 18.39
C ASP A 160 4.34 15.61 17.90
N ARG A 161 3.81 14.76 17.03
CA ARG A 161 4.49 13.55 16.54
C ARG A 161 4.49 13.51 15.01
N GLU A 162 5.53 12.94 14.42
CA GLU A 162 5.54 12.64 13.00
C GLU A 162 4.51 11.53 12.72
N THR A 163 3.71 11.67 11.66
CA THR A 163 2.82 10.60 11.20
C THR A 163 3.33 9.98 9.90
N VAL A 164 3.40 8.65 9.87
CA VAL A 164 3.75 7.88 8.68
C VAL A 164 2.56 7.02 8.26
N PHE A 165 2.13 7.17 7.02
CA PHE A 165 1.00 6.45 6.44
C PHE A 165 1.46 5.32 5.53
N PHE A 166 0.90 4.13 5.70
CA PHE A 166 0.99 3.01 4.77
C PHE A 166 -0.39 2.74 4.19
N ILE A 167 -0.51 2.78 2.87
CA ILE A 167 -1.81 2.68 2.17
C ILE A 167 -1.84 1.36 1.40
N ASP A 168 -2.65 0.41 1.87
CA ASP A 168 -2.94 -0.83 1.16
C ASP A 168 -4.03 -0.60 0.10
N THR A 169 -3.98 -1.36 -0.99
CA THR A 169 -4.78 -1.07 -2.18
C THR A 169 -5.31 -2.32 -2.87
N ASN A 170 -6.47 -2.18 -3.53
CA ASN A 170 -6.99 -3.17 -4.46
C ASN A 170 -6.11 -3.23 -5.74
N PRO A 171 -5.82 -4.43 -6.32
CA PRO A 171 -5.21 -4.51 -7.65
C PRO A 171 -5.97 -3.77 -8.75
N SER A 172 -7.30 -3.80 -8.76
CA SER A 172 -8.08 -3.12 -9.79
C SER A 172 -7.92 -1.60 -9.69
N PHE A 173 -7.74 -0.93 -10.83
CA PHE A 173 -7.56 0.53 -10.90
C PHE A 173 -8.90 1.30 -10.83
N SER A 174 -9.74 0.91 -9.87
CA SER A 174 -11.03 1.54 -9.56
C SER A 174 -10.84 2.96 -8.99
N ILE A 175 -11.95 3.68 -8.82
CA ILE A 175 -11.91 5.05 -8.27
C ILE A 175 -11.32 5.10 -6.85
N TYR A 176 -11.61 4.13 -5.98
CA TYR A 176 -11.04 4.10 -4.63
C TYR A 176 -9.54 3.77 -4.65
N THR A 177 -9.06 2.95 -5.60
CA THR A 177 -7.62 2.76 -5.82
C THR A 177 -6.95 4.04 -6.34
N GLN A 178 -7.62 4.80 -7.21
CA GLN A 178 -7.14 6.10 -7.69
C GLN A 178 -7.03 7.12 -6.55
N ILE A 179 -8.04 7.18 -5.66
CA ILE A 179 -8.02 8.00 -4.43
C ILE A 179 -6.82 7.60 -3.56
N ALA A 180 -6.61 6.29 -3.34
CA ALA A 180 -5.49 5.77 -2.55
C ALA A 180 -4.12 6.11 -3.16
N ILE A 181 -3.99 6.07 -4.48
CA ILE A 181 -2.73 6.41 -5.16
C ILE A 181 -2.40 7.90 -4.99
N ILE A 182 -3.37 8.80 -5.09
CA ILE A 182 -3.17 10.26 -5.00
C ILE A 182 -2.82 10.71 -3.58
N SER A 183 -3.29 9.99 -2.56
CA SER A 183 -2.94 10.29 -1.17
C SER A 183 -1.49 9.90 -0.83
N GLY A 184 -0.84 9.09 -1.65
CA GLY A 184 0.59 8.75 -1.53
C GLY A 184 1.57 9.80 -2.00
N GLU A 185 2.66 9.99 -1.25
CA GLU A 185 3.88 10.66 -1.72
C GLU A 185 4.80 9.70 -2.47
N LYS A 186 4.94 8.47 -1.95
CA LYS A 186 5.84 7.44 -2.45
C LYS A 186 5.05 6.18 -2.83
N LEU A 187 5.45 5.54 -3.92
CA LEU A 187 4.88 4.28 -4.41
C LEU A 187 5.86 3.14 -4.18
N ILE A 188 5.41 2.13 -3.45
CA ILE A 188 6.07 0.84 -3.28
C ILE A 188 5.34 -0.16 -4.18
N ILE A 189 6.08 -0.88 -5.02
CA ILE A 189 5.52 -1.78 -6.03
C ILE A 189 5.91 -3.23 -5.70
N PRO A 190 5.01 -4.03 -5.10
CA PRO A 190 5.24 -5.45 -4.96
C PRO A 190 5.15 -6.16 -6.30
N ILE A 191 6.07 -7.06 -6.57
CA ILE A 191 6.09 -7.90 -7.78
C ILE A 191 6.34 -9.35 -7.40
N ASN A 192 5.78 -10.28 -8.18
CA ASN A 192 6.18 -11.68 -8.13
C ASN A 192 7.17 -11.96 -9.28
N ALA A 193 8.03 -12.95 -9.10
CA ALA A 193 8.91 -13.42 -10.17
C ALA A 193 8.15 -14.34 -11.16
N ASP A 194 7.43 -13.72 -12.10
CA ASP A 194 6.71 -14.38 -13.20
C ASP A 194 6.56 -13.45 -14.42
N ASP A 195 6.34 -14.01 -15.61
CA ASP A 195 6.33 -13.24 -16.87
C ASP A 195 5.27 -12.13 -16.92
N SER A 196 4.11 -12.37 -16.30
CA SER A 196 3.02 -11.39 -16.29
C SER A 196 3.32 -10.16 -15.44
N SER A 197 4.30 -10.22 -14.52
CA SER A 197 4.77 -9.06 -13.75
C SER A 197 5.40 -7.98 -14.64
N ARG A 198 6.08 -8.36 -15.74
CA ARG A 198 6.62 -7.37 -16.70
C ARG A 198 5.53 -6.57 -17.38
N VAL A 199 4.45 -7.26 -17.79
CA VAL A 199 3.29 -6.60 -18.40
C VAL A 199 2.58 -5.71 -17.38
N ALA A 200 2.51 -6.16 -16.12
CA ALA A 200 1.95 -5.37 -15.03
C ALA A 200 2.74 -4.06 -14.80
N ILE A 201 4.07 -4.07 -14.84
CA ILE A 201 4.87 -2.82 -14.75
C ILE A 201 4.48 -1.83 -15.84
N SER A 202 4.49 -2.24 -17.11
CA SER A 202 4.13 -1.34 -18.21
C SER A 202 2.71 -0.78 -18.05
N ALA A 203 1.75 -1.61 -17.61
CA ALA A 203 0.38 -1.18 -17.35
C ALA A 203 0.30 -0.18 -16.18
N LEU A 204 1.01 -0.42 -15.07
CA LEU A 204 1.13 0.49 -13.93
C LEU A 204 1.64 1.86 -14.38
N PHE A 205 2.69 1.90 -15.21
CA PHE A 205 3.24 3.16 -15.71
C PHE A 205 2.24 3.91 -16.58
N ASN A 206 1.55 3.21 -17.48
CA ASN A 206 0.53 3.81 -18.33
C ASN A 206 -0.64 4.38 -17.52
N LEU A 207 -1.08 3.67 -16.47
CA LEU A 207 -2.19 4.08 -15.63
C LEU A 207 -1.85 5.32 -14.80
N ILE A 208 -0.73 5.31 -14.07
CA ILE A 208 -0.36 6.41 -13.15
C ILE A 208 0.30 7.57 -13.87
N TYR A 209 1.25 7.29 -14.77
CA TYR A 209 2.13 8.29 -15.37
C TYR A 209 1.83 8.58 -16.85
N GLY A 210 0.99 7.78 -17.50
CA GLY A 210 0.64 7.92 -18.92
C GLY A 210 1.65 7.27 -19.86
N SER A 211 1.17 6.84 -21.03
CA SER A 211 1.92 6.11 -22.06
C SER A 211 2.77 7.00 -22.98
N GLY A 212 2.83 8.32 -22.74
CA GLY A 212 3.46 9.30 -23.61
C GLY A 212 2.68 9.62 -24.90
N ASN A 213 1.96 8.64 -25.45
CA ASN A 213 1.07 8.81 -26.59
C ASN A 213 -0.37 9.01 -26.12
N VAL A 214 -0.90 10.23 -26.27
CA VAL A 214 -2.30 10.55 -25.94
C VAL A 214 -3.21 9.89 -26.97
N HIS A 215 -4.01 8.92 -26.54
CA HIS A 215 -4.97 8.27 -27.44
C HIS A 215 -6.09 9.26 -27.84
N PRO A 216 -6.49 9.33 -29.11
CA PRO A 216 -7.45 10.34 -29.58
C PRO A 216 -8.83 10.24 -28.90
N VAL A 217 -9.25 9.03 -28.54
CA VAL A 217 -10.56 8.79 -27.90
C VAL A 217 -10.52 8.93 -26.38
N TYR A 218 -9.72 8.11 -25.69
CA TYR A 218 -9.70 8.05 -24.22
C TYR A 218 -8.59 8.88 -23.56
N GLY A 219 -7.74 9.57 -24.32
CA GLY A 219 -6.61 10.33 -23.79
C GLY A 219 -7.00 11.40 -22.78
N ASN A 220 -8.09 12.12 -23.03
CA ASN A 220 -8.61 13.14 -22.09
C ASN A 220 -9.31 12.54 -20.85
N TYR A 221 -9.65 11.26 -20.90
CA TYR A 221 -10.33 10.54 -19.82
C TYR A 221 -9.36 9.71 -18.97
N ALA A 222 -8.15 9.46 -19.47
CA ALA A 222 -7.11 8.77 -18.74
C ALA A 222 -6.80 9.48 -17.41
N PHE A 223 -6.59 8.70 -16.36
CA PHE A 223 -6.29 9.18 -15.03
C PHE A 223 -5.08 10.14 -15.01
N SER A 224 -3.99 9.76 -15.68
CA SER A 224 -2.79 10.59 -15.80
C SER A 224 -3.06 11.96 -16.45
N ALA A 225 -3.87 12.01 -17.51
CA ALA A 225 -4.25 13.26 -18.17
C ALA A 225 -5.14 14.14 -17.29
N ARG A 226 -6.06 13.53 -16.52
CA ARG A 226 -6.89 14.25 -15.54
C ARG A 226 -6.07 14.82 -14.39
N LEU A 227 -5.07 14.08 -13.91
CA LEU A 227 -4.10 14.60 -12.93
C LEU A 227 -3.37 15.83 -13.46
N ASP A 228 -2.85 15.76 -14.69
CA ASP A 228 -2.13 16.87 -15.32
C ASP A 228 -3.03 18.10 -15.51
N LYS A 229 -4.25 17.90 -16.02
CA LYS A 229 -5.24 18.97 -16.19
C LYS A 229 -5.55 19.69 -14.88
N ASN A 230 -5.69 18.92 -13.79
CA ASN A 230 -6.01 19.45 -12.48
C ASN A 230 -4.77 19.86 -11.66
N LYS A 231 -3.57 19.69 -12.21
CA LYS A 231 -2.28 19.98 -11.55
C LYS A 231 -2.13 19.23 -10.22
N MET A 232 -2.66 18.02 -10.15
CA MET A 232 -2.60 17.19 -8.95
C MET A 232 -1.29 16.39 -8.90
N ARG A 233 -0.75 16.21 -7.69
CA ARG A 233 0.41 15.35 -7.48
C ARG A 233 0.05 13.89 -7.72
N ARG A 234 1.07 13.10 -8.04
CA ARG A 234 1.02 11.64 -8.08
C ARG A 234 2.27 11.10 -7.38
N PRO A 235 2.24 9.87 -6.84
CA PRO A 235 3.35 9.37 -6.05
C PRO A 235 4.59 9.15 -6.92
N ILE A 236 5.77 9.36 -6.35
CA ILE A 236 7.05 8.98 -6.96
C ILE A 236 7.39 7.54 -6.58
N ILE A 237 7.97 6.80 -7.51
CA ILE A 237 8.36 5.42 -7.32
C ILE A 237 9.50 5.36 -6.33
N HIS A 238 9.32 4.62 -5.24
CA HIS A 238 10.29 4.52 -4.18
C HIS A 238 11.03 3.18 -4.17
N LEU A 239 10.29 2.07 -4.21
CA LEU A 239 10.87 0.73 -4.16
C LEU A 239 10.08 -0.27 -5.00
N LEU A 240 10.79 -1.22 -5.59
CA LEU A 240 10.29 -2.44 -6.20
C LEU A 240 10.56 -3.60 -5.25
N LEU A 241 9.52 -4.24 -4.74
CA LEU A 241 9.64 -5.32 -3.77
C LEU A 241 9.39 -6.67 -4.45
N GLY A 242 10.45 -7.45 -4.61
CA GLY A 242 10.36 -8.81 -5.13
C GLY A 242 9.85 -9.77 -4.06
N ASN A 243 8.62 -10.25 -4.22
CA ASN A 243 7.99 -11.24 -3.36
C ASN A 243 8.18 -12.66 -3.92
N ARG A 244 8.21 -13.66 -3.03
CA ARG A 244 8.28 -15.11 -3.33
C ARG A 244 9.61 -15.65 -3.87
N PHE A 245 10.75 -15.20 -3.37
CA PHE A 245 12.01 -15.92 -3.66
C PHE A 245 12.10 -17.20 -2.83
N THR A 246 12.09 -18.36 -3.50
CA THR A 246 12.28 -19.67 -2.86
C THR A 246 13.76 -20.07 -2.90
N GLN A 247 14.26 -20.72 -1.86
CA GLN A 247 15.65 -21.20 -1.78
C GLN A 247 15.93 -22.52 -2.53
N ARG A 248 14.93 -23.14 -3.18
CA ARG A 248 15.16 -24.39 -3.93
C ARG A 248 16.06 -24.11 -5.13
N VAL A 249 17.31 -24.59 -5.10
CA VAL A 249 18.40 -24.28 -6.05
C VAL A 249 17.93 -24.16 -7.52
N GLY A 250 17.13 -25.11 -8.04
CA GLY A 250 16.62 -25.04 -9.42
C GLY A 250 15.54 -23.98 -9.67
N ALA A 251 14.61 -23.79 -8.74
CA ALA A 251 13.58 -22.75 -8.82
C ALA A 251 14.15 -21.36 -8.53
N ALA A 252 15.16 -21.26 -7.65
CA ALA A 252 15.83 -20.04 -7.28
C ALA A 252 16.51 -19.36 -8.49
N HIS A 253 17.17 -20.14 -9.35
CA HIS A 253 17.75 -19.60 -10.59
C HIS A 253 16.70 -19.05 -11.55
N ALA A 254 15.57 -19.75 -11.73
CA ALA A 254 14.48 -19.28 -12.59
C ALA A 254 13.80 -18.03 -12.03
N PHE A 255 13.51 -17.99 -10.72
CA PHE A 255 12.93 -16.81 -10.07
C PHE A 255 13.88 -15.61 -10.12
N LYS A 256 15.19 -15.83 -9.96
CA LYS A 256 16.20 -14.78 -10.10
C LYS A 256 16.18 -14.17 -11.50
N ALA A 257 16.19 -15.00 -12.56
CA ALA A 257 16.13 -14.52 -13.94
C ALA A 257 14.86 -13.69 -14.22
N LEU A 258 13.69 -14.15 -13.74
CA LEU A 258 12.42 -13.43 -13.88
C LEU A 258 12.40 -12.11 -13.11
N SER A 259 13.02 -12.07 -11.93
CA SER A 259 13.20 -10.84 -11.16
C SER A 259 14.11 -9.85 -11.88
N GLU A 260 15.26 -10.30 -12.38
CA GLU A 260 16.20 -9.47 -13.16
C GLU A 260 15.55 -8.89 -14.41
N GLU A 261 14.74 -9.67 -15.12
CA GLU A 261 13.95 -9.20 -16.27
C GLU A 261 12.93 -8.12 -15.88
N THR A 262 12.30 -8.28 -14.71
CA THR A 262 11.35 -7.31 -14.17
C THR A 262 12.06 -6.01 -13.73
N ALA A 263 13.21 -6.13 -13.06
CA ALA A 263 14.07 -5.01 -12.71
C ALA A 263 14.61 -4.30 -13.98
N THR A 264 14.90 -5.04 -15.04
CA THR A 264 15.34 -4.49 -16.32
C THR A 264 14.22 -3.69 -16.98
N ALA A 265 12.99 -4.20 -16.98
CA ALA A 265 11.84 -3.43 -17.45
C ALA A 265 11.66 -2.13 -16.66
N MET A 266 11.82 -2.19 -15.33
CA MET A 266 11.76 -1.01 -14.47
C MET A 266 12.89 -0.01 -14.77
N HIS A 267 14.11 -0.48 -14.98
CA HIS A 267 15.26 0.37 -15.33
C HIS A 267 15.07 1.08 -16.67
N ARG A 268 14.43 0.43 -17.65
CA ARG A 268 14.06 1.09 -18.92
C ARG A 268 13.11 2.24 -18.68
N GLU A 269 12.11 2.08 -17.81
CA GLU A 269 11.21 3.18 -17.44
C GLU A 269 11.91 4.28 -16.65
N TYR A 270 12.85 3.91 -15.77
CA TYR A 270 13.72 4.87 -15.06
C TYR A 270 14.53 5.73 -16.02
N LYS A 271 15.23 5.13 -17.00
CA LYS A 271 16.02 5.89 -17.99
C LYS A 271 15.18 6.88 -18.80
N LYS A 272 13.91 6.55 -19.08
CA LYS A 272 13.00 7.43 -19.81
C LYS A 272 12.56 8.63 -18.99
N ALA A 273 12.29 8.44 -17.69
CA ALA A 273 11.77 9.47 -16.81
C ALA A 273 12.28 9.33 -15.37
N PRO A 274 13.58 9.64 -15.10
CA PRO A 274 14.20 9.42 -13.80
C PRO A 274 13.53 10.21 -12.66
N ALA A 275 13.00 11.40 -12.98
CA ALA A 275 12.29 12.26 -12.02
C ALA A 275 11.01 11.63 -11.44
N ARG A 276 10.52 10.51 -12.00
CA ARG A 276 9.42 9.73 -11.42
C ARG A 276 9.86 8.85 -10.24
N PHE A 277 11.17 8.79 -9.95
CA PHE A 277 11.74 7.93 -8.92
C PHE A 277 12.35 8.75 -7.78
N SER A 278 12.20 8.26 -6.55
CA SER A 278 12.74 8.91 -5.35
C SER A 278 14.26 8.87 -5.32
N ASN A 279 14.91 9.88 -4.71
CA ASN A 279 16.38 9.95 -4.60
C ASN A 279 17.10 10.13 -5.96
N TYR A 280 16.38 10.39 -7.05
CA TYR A 280 16.99 10.94 -8.26
C TYR A 280 17.26 12.45 -8.06
N CYS A 281 18.47 12.88 -8.40
CA CYS A 281 18.85 14.29 -8.37
C CYS A 281 18.57 14.93 -9.74
N ASN A 282 17.76 15.98 -9.78
CA ASN A 282 17.48 16.65 -11.06
C ASN A 282 18.78 17.17 -11.70
N GLY A 283 19.05 16.70 -12.92
CA GLY A 283 20.25 17.06 -13.69
C GLY A 283 21.41 16.05 -13.59
N SER A 284 21.30 15.00 -12.77
CA SER A 284 22.27 13.90 -12.78
C SER A 284 21.97 12.89 -13.90
N ASP A 285 23.00 12.21 -14.41
CA ASP A 285 22.79 11.10 -15.33
C ASP A 285 21.99 9.96 -14.67
N PRO A 286 21.13 9.24 -15.43
CA PRO A 286 20.45 8.08 -14.90
C PRO A 286 21.46 6.99 -14.51
N LEU A 287 21.35 6.52 -13.27
CA LEU A 287 22.05 5.33 -12.73
C LEU A 287 22.13 4.18 -13.73
N ASP A 288 23.26 3.48 -13.71
CA ASP A 288 23.39 2.21 -14.42
C ASP A 288 22.47 1.13 -13.81
N PHE A 289 22.45 -0.07 -14.40
CA PHE A 289 21.54 -1.12 -13.94
C PHE A 289 21.87 -1.60 -12.51
N ASN A 290 23.15 -1.72 -12.16
CA ASN A 290 23.58 -2.24 -10.87
C ASN A 290 23.30 -1.23 -9.76
N GLU A 291 23.57 0.04 -10.02
CA GLU A 291 23.24 1.16 -9.13
C GLU A 291 21.73 1.29 -8.93
N PHE A 292 20.97 1.25 -10.04
CA PHE A 292 19.50 1.24 -9.99
C PHE A 292 18.97 0.08 -9.16
N HIS A 293 19.50 -1.14 -9.39
CA HIS A 293 19.08 -2.33 -8.66
C HIS A 293 19.32 -2.18 -7.16
N LYS A 294 20.52 -1.73 -6.76
CA LYS A 294 20.86 -1.50 -5.34
C LYS A 294 19.94 -0.45 -4.70
N GLN A 295 19.61 0.62 -5.43
CA GLN A 295 18.83 1.72 -4.90
C GLN A 295 17.33 1.38 -4.79
N TYR A 296 16.74 0.82 -5.84
CA TYR A 296 15.27 0.70 -5.96
C TYR A 296 14.73 -0.71 -5.78
N VAL A 297 15.53 -1.76 -6.00
CA VAL A 297 15.05 -3.14 -5.91
C VAL A 297 15.36 -3.69 -4.52
N PHE A 298 14.38 -4.37 -3.92
CA PHE A 298 14.53 -5.03 -2.63
C PHE A 298 13.86 -6.40 -2.68
N GLU A 299 14.58 -7.45 -2.28
CA GLU A 299 14.09 -8.83 -2.33
C GLU A 299 13.55 -9.27 -0.97
N LEU A 300 12.27 -9.64 -0.91
CA LEU A 300 11.64 -10.22 0.27
C LEU A 300 11.76 -11.75 0.19
N ARG A 301 12.88 -12.28 0.72
CA ARG A 301 13.15 -13.72 0.77
C ARG A 301 12.32 -14.39 1.88
N ASP A 302 11.81 -15.60 1.59
CA ASP A 302 11.14 -16.50 2.55
C ASP A 302 9.85 -15.99 3.24
N PHE A 303 9.23 -14.92 2.73
CA PHE A 303 7.93 -14.41 3.18
C PHE A 303 6.74 -15.41 3.01
N ASN A 304 6.94 -16.52 2.31
CA ASN A 304 5.91 -17.51 1.99
C ASN A 304 5.53 -18.45 3.14
N SER A 305 6.34 -18.51 4.21
CA SER A 305 6.09 -19.39 5.36
C SER A 305 5.89 -18.57 6.63
N ALA A 306 6.97 -18.02 7.19
CA ALA A 306 6.91 -17.21 8.41
C ALA A 306 5.96 -16.00 8.25
N GLY A 307 6.02 -15.33 7.09
CA GLY A 307 5.15 -14.19 6.79
C GLY A 307 3.67 -14.54 6.72
N VAL A 308 3.31 -15.73 6.24
CA VAL A 308 1.91 -16.20 6.19
C VAL A 308 1.41 -16.54 7.58
N VAL A 309 2.24 -17.22 8.38
CA VAL A 309 1.92 -17.55 9.77
C VAL A 309 1.74 -16.28 10.60
N ALA A 310 2.67 -15.33 10.54
CA ALA A 310 2.55 -14.07 11.27
C ALA A 310 1.29 -13.28 10.86
N ALA A 311 1.02 -13.18 9.56
CA ALA A 311 -0.19 -12.52 9.07
C ALA A 311 -1.48 -13.21 9.57
N ASN A 312 -1.54 -14.55 9.54
CA ASN A 312 -2.69 -15.30 10.02
C ASN A 312 -2.88 -15.16 11.55
N GLN A 313 -1.79 -15.04 12.30
CA GLN A 313 -1.81 -14.93 13.77
C GLN A 313 -1.90 -13.48 14.26
N GLY A 314 -1.84 -12.49 13.36
CA GLY A 314 -1.77 -11.07 13.69
C GLY A 314 -0.52 -10.69 14.48
N LEU A 315 0.63 -11.32 14.18
CA LEU A 315 1.90 -11.10 14.87
C LEU A 315 2.85 -10.24 14.04
N PRO A 316 3.65 -9.35 14.66
CA PRO A 316 4.79 -8.76 13.97
C PRO A 316 5.75 -9.87 13.50
N LEU A 317 6.27 -9.76 12.28
CA LEU A 317 7.21 -10.75 11.73
C LEU A 317 8.48 -10.89 12.57
N ASN A 318 8.91 -9.80 13.22
CA ASN A 318 10.10 -9.76 14.08
C ASN A 318 9.87 -10.29 15.50
N GLU A 319 8.63 -10.67 15.84
CA GLU A 319 8.20 -11.17 17.16
C GLU A 319 7.48 -12.53 17.08
N ILE A 320 7.61 -13.26 15.97
CA ILE A 320 7.10 -14.63 15.88
C ILE A 320 7.75 -15.48 17.00
N PRO A 321 6.98 -16.09 17.91
CA PRO A 321 7.53 -16.92 18.99
C PRO A 321 8.36 -18.08 18.42
N ASP A 322 9.46 -18.48 19.06
CA ASP A 322 10.27 -19.64 18.61
C ASP A 322 9.52 -20.97 18.87
N GLN A 323 8.53 -21.25 18.03
CA GLN A 323 7.68 -22.43 18.08
C GLN A 323 7.83 -23.23 16.79
N ARG A 324 7.98 -24.55 16.92
CA ARG A 324 8.23 -25.43 15.77
C ARG A 324 7.01 -25.63 14.86
N LYS A 325 5.79 -25.34 15.35
CA LYS A 325 4.53 -25.62 14.66
C LYS A 325 3.49 -24.56 14.99
N TYR A 326 2.82 -24.05 13.96
CA TYR A 326 1.68 -23.15 14.07
C TYR A 326 0.47 -23.80 13.44
N GLU A 327 -0.71 -23.51 13.97
CA GLU A 327 -1.96 -23.96 13.37
C GLU A 327 -2.54 -22.84 12.51
N VAL A 328 -2.79 -23.14 11.24
CA VAL A 328 -3.42 -22.23 10.28
C VAL A 328 -4.56 -22.99 9.61
N TYR A 329 -5.80 -22.62 9.92
CA TYR A 329 -7.01 -23.28 9.41
C TYR A 329 -6.97 -24.83 9.52
N GLY A 330 -6.56 -25.34 10.68
CA GLY A 330 -6.46 -26.79 10.96
C GLY A 330 -5.26 -27.49 10.33
N GLN A 331 -4.36 -26.76 9.67
CA GLN A 331 -3.09 -27.28 9.14
C GLN A 331 -1.93 -26.90 10.06
N SER A 332 -1.04 -27.86 10.33
CA SER A 332 0.18 -27.62 11.10
C SER A 332 1.31 -27.17 10.18
N ILE A 333 1.70 -25.90 10.27
CA ILE A 333 2.78 -25.30 9.50
C ILE A 333 4.05 -25.24 10.36
N GLN A 334 5.14 -25.81 9.85
CA GLN A 334 6.46 -25.69 10.47
C GLN A 334 7.21 -24.52 9.86
N VAL A 335 7.65 -23.58 10.71
CA VAL A 335 8.58 -22.50 10.35
C VAL A 335 9.91 -22.83 11.03
N SER A 336 11.00 -22.88 10.26
CA SER A 336 12.31 -23.08 10.88
C SER A 336 12.78 -21.78 11.54
N LYS A 337 13.56 -21.90 12.61
CA LYS A 337 14.13 -20.74 13.31
C LYS A 337 14.97 -19.85 12.39
N GLU A 338 15.82 -20.46 11.58
CA GLU A 338 16.66 -19.78 10.59
C GLU A 338 15.82 -18.99 9.57
N GLN A 339 14.70 -19.55 9.10
CA GLN A 339 13.78 -18.84 8.20
C GLN A 339 13.10 -17.65 8.88
N GLY A 340 12.73 -17.79 10.17
CA GLY A 340 12.17 -16.70 10.96
C GLY A 340 13.16 -15.55 11.15
N GLU A 341 14.41 -15.86 11.50
CA GLU A 341 15.49 -14.88 11.68
C GLU A 341 15.80 -14.13 10.39
N LEU A 342 15.89 -14.84 9.25
CA LEU A 342 16.11 -14.20 7.94
C LEU A 342 14.94 -13.27 7.54
N CYS A 343 13.69 -13.72 7.73
CA CYS A 343 12.51 -12.89 7.44
C CYS A 343 12.49 -11.62 8.28
N LYS A 344 12.89 -11.73 9.56
CA LYS A 344 13.01 -10.62 10.49
C LYS A 344 14.06 -9.62 10.02
N GLU A 345 15.27 -10.06 9.72
CA GLU A 345 16.36 -9.17 9.28
C GLU A 345 15.97 -8.43 7.99
N VAL A 346 15.40 -9.15 7.01
CA VAL A 346 14.96 -8.59 5.73
C VAL A 346 13.86 -7.53 5.89
N ILE A 347 12.86 -7.74 6.75
CA ILE A 347 11.81 -6.72 6.95
C ILE A 347 12.32 -5.53 7.75
N GLU A 348 13.24 -5.75 8.70
CA GLU A 348 13.86 -4.67 9.48
C GLU A 348 14.74 -3.78 8.60
N ASP A 349 15.45 -4.36 7.64
CA ASP A 349 16.22 -3.65 6.61
C ASP A 349 15.32 -2.88 5.65
N LEU A 350 14.19 -3.48 5.23
CA LEU A 350 13.21 -2.77 4.43
C LEU A 350 12.66 -1.55 5.18
N ALA A 351 12.30 -1.71 6.46
CA ALA A 351 11.81 -0.62 7.29
C ALA A 351 12.85 0.50 7.47
N ASN A 352 14.14 0.17 7.57
CA ASN A 352 15.24 1.15 7.62
C ASN A 352 15.40 1.95 6.31
N LYS A 353 14.96 1.39 5.17
CA LYS A 353 15.07 2.02 3.85
C LYS A 353 14.00 3.10 3.60
N LEU A 354 12.99 3.21 4.48
CA LEU A 354 11.84 4.13 4.35
C LEU A 354 11.97 5.40 5.19
#